data_AF-A0A5C2FK33-F1
#
_entry.id   AF-A0A5C2FK33-F1
#
_cell.length_a   1.000
_cell.length_b   1.000
_cell.length_c   1.000
_cell.angle_alpha   90.00
_cell.angle_beta   90.00
_cell.angle_gamma   90.00
#
_symmetry.space_group_name_H-M   'P 1'
#
loop_
_entity.id
_entity.type
_entity.pdbx_description
1 polymer ?
#
loop_
_entity_poly.entity_id
_entity_poly.type
_entity_poly.pdbx_seq_one_letter_code
_entity_poly.pdbx_strand_id
1 'polypeptide(L)'
;MATVLAAVIAGFRLFKRGMAVVEGLGDAADHISAGLSQEGSVVEYAANPRRYPHGTDATHGDPEMIKALRDQGRAERIEARRVRRVARRAQRGQAQNMRDLRLF
;
A
#
# COMPACT_ATOMS: atom_id res chain seq x y z
N MET A 1 49.75 -16.98 31.70
CA MET A 1 48.46 -17.13 32.44
C MET A 1 47.50 -15.98 32.15
N ALA A 2 47.87 -14.72 32.40
CA ALA A 2 46.99 -13.56 32.15
C ALA A 2 46.49 -13.44 30.69
N THR A 3 47.36 -13.71 29.72
CA THR A 3 47.03 -13.67 28.28
C THR A 3 46.00 -14.73 27.88
N VAL A 4 46.09 -15.94 28.44
CA VAL A 4 45.14 -17.04 28.19
C VAL A 4 43.78 -16.71 28.79
N LEU A 5 43.75 -16.20 30.02
CA LEU A 5 42.51 -15.74 30.66
C LEU A 5 41.84 -14.61 29.87
N ALA A 6 42.60 -13.63 29.40
CA ALA A 6 42.09 -12.55 28.57
C ALA A 6 41.48 -13.08 27.26
N ALA A 7 42.14 -14.03 26.58
CA ALA A 7 41.64 -14.65 25.37
C ALA A 7 40.34 -15.43 25.60
N VAL A 8 40.25 -16.19 26.70
CA VAL A 8 39.04 -16.94 27.07
C VAL A 8 37.87 -15.98 27.34
N ILE A 9 38.10 -14.90 28.09
CA ILE A 9 37.06 -13.90 28.39
C ILE A 9 36.60 -13.20 27.10
N ALA A 10 37.54 -12.82 26.22
CA ALA A 10 37.21 -12.20 24.94
C ALA A 10 36.39 -13.14 24.05
N GLY A 11 36.79 -14.40 23.94
CA GLY A 11 36.06 -15.42 23.19
C GLY A 11 34.65 -15.65 23.73
N PHE A 12 34.50 -15.75 25.06
CA PHE A 12 33.19 -15.90 25.69
C PHE A 12 32.27 -14.69 25.44
N ARG A 13 32.81 -13.47 25.53
CA ARG A 13 32.03 -12.26 25.23
C ARG A 13 31.63 -12.17 23.77
N LEU A 14 32.52 -12.55 22.86
CA LEU A 14 32.23 -12.58 21.43
C LEU A 14 31.12 -13.60 21.13
N PHE A 15 31.22 -14.81 21.71
CA PHE A 15 30.20 -15.84 21.56
C PHE A 15 28.84 -15.37 22.07
N LYS A 16 28.78 -14.78 23.28
CA LYS A 16 27.52 -14.25 23.83
C LYS A 16 26.91 -13.16 22.96
N ARG A 17 27.73 -12.25 22.42
CA ARG A 17 27.25 -11.22 21.49
C ARG A 17 26.76 -11.82 20.17
N GLY A 18 27.46 -12.83 19.65
CA GLY A 18 27.05 -13.55 18.45
C GLY A 18 25.70 -14.24 18.63
N MET A 19 25.50 -14.94 19.75
CA MET A 19 24.22 -15.59 20.06
C MET A 19 23.06 -14.60 20.16
N ALA A 20 23.28 -13.42 20.76
CA ALA A 20 22.25 -12.38 20.82
C ALA A 20 21.81 -11.87 19.43
N VAL A 21 22.73 -11.85 18.45
CA VAL A 21 22.39 -11.49 17.06
C VAL A 21 21.58 -12.60 16.38
N VAL A 22 21.94 -13.88 16.60
CA VAL A 22 21.20 -15.03 16.06
C VAL A 22 19.78 -15.08 16.62
N GLU A 23 19.61 -14.83 17.92
CA GLU A 23 18.31 -14.75 18.57
C GLU A 23 17.45 -13.63 17.97
N GLY A 24 18.00 -12.41 17.83
CA GLY A 24 17.30 -11.30 17.19
C GLY A 24 16.95 -11.54 15.72
N LEU A 25 17.76 -12.33 14.99
CA LEU A 25 17.42 -12.76 13.63
C LEU A 25 16.24 -13.74 13.62
N GLY A 26 16.19 -14.66 14.59
CA GLY A 26 15.07 -15.58 14.80
C GLY A 26 13.76 -14.82 15.05
N ASP A 27 13.77 -13.88 16.00
CA ASP A 27 12.60 -13.05 16.32
C ASP A 27 12.10 -12.26 15.10
N ALA A 28 13.01 -11.71 14.30
CA ALA A 28 12.67 -10.99 13.09
C ALA A 28 12.06 -11.91 12.01
N ALA A 29 12.61 -13.12 11.85
CA ALA A 29 12.08 -14.12 10.92
C ALA A 29 10.69 -14.58 11.32
N ASP A 30 10.46 -14.82 12.62
CA ASP A 30 9.14 -15.18 13.17
C ASP A 30 8.12 -14.06 12.96
N HIS A 31 8.52 -12.80 13.14
CA HIS A 31 7.65 -11.66 12.89
C HIS A 31 7.23 -11.56 11.41
N ILE A 32 8.16 -11.79 10.48
CA ILE A 32 7.88 -11.83 9.04
C ILE A 32 6.98 -13.02 8.71
N SER A 33 7.28 -14.20 9.25
CA SER A 33 6.51 -15.42 9.06
C SER A 33 5.05 -15.26 9.51
N ALA A 34 4.83 -14.62 10.66
CA ALA A 34 3.49 -14.34 11.17
C ALA A 34 2.68 -13.43 10.23
N GLY A 35 3.33 -12.44 9.61
CA GLY A 35 2.69 -11.57 8.61
C GLY A 35 2.38 -12.29 7.30
N LEU A 36 3.25 -13.22 6.88
CA LEU A 36 3.07 -14.01 5.66
C LEU A 36 2.05 -15.15 5.83
N SER A 37 1.86 -15.64 7.06
CA SER A 37 0.93 -16.72 7.39
C SER A 37 -0.52 -16.24 7.57
N GLN A 38 -0.78 -14.93 7.48
CA GLN A 38 -2.16 -14.43 7.43
C GLN A 38 -2.82 -14.93 6.15
N GLU A 39 -3.89 -15.71 6.30
CA GLU A 39 -4.79 -16.03 5.20
C GLU A 39 -5.21 -14.73 4.52
N GLY A 40 -4.81 -14.59 3.26
CA GLY A 40 -5.14 -13.41 2.47
C GLY A 40 -6.65 -13.29 2.39
N SER A 41 -7.21 -12.21 2.93
CA SER A 41 -8.61 -11.89 2.68
C SER A 41 -8.79 -11.69 1.18
N VAL A 42 -9.73 -12.40 0.57
CA VAL A 42 -10.14 -12.11 -0.81
C VAL A 42 -10.80 -10.74 -0.80
N VAL A 43 -10.00 -9.71 -1.04
CA VAL A 43 -10.53 -8.38 -1.28
C VAL A 43 -11.16 -8.45 -2.66
N GLU A 44 -12.49 -8.46 -2.69
CA GLU A 44 -13.25 -8.32 -3.92
C GLU A 44 -13.01 -6.90 -4.43
N TYR A 45 -11.96 -6.75 -5.24
CA TYR A 45 -11.70 -5.50 -5.93
C TYR A 45 -12.87 -5.29 -6.88
N ALA A 46 -13.62 -4.20 -6.68
CA ALA A 46 -14.61 -3.76 -7.64
C ALA A 46 -13.98 -3.77 -9.03
N ALA A 47 -14.57 -4.52 -9.96
CA ALA A 47 -14.08 -4.65 -11.32
C ALA A 47 -13.75 -3.26 -11.86
N ASN A 48 -12.49 -3.03 -12.26
CA ASN A 48 -12.04 -1.73 -12.71
C ASN A 48 -12.92 -1.29 -13.90
N PRO A 49 -13.83 -0.32 -13.70
CA PRO A 49 -14.77 0.02 -14.74
C PRO A 49 -13.99 0.86 -15.75
N ARG A 50 -13.67 0.23 -16.88
CA ARG A 50 -13.33 0.81 -18.18
C ARG A 50 -11.85 0.99 -18.50
N ARG A 51 -11.45 0.22 -19.51
CA ARG A 51 -10.46 0.60 -20.52
C ARG A 51 -11.08 1.70 -21.40
N TYR A 52 -10.54 2.91 -21.33
CA TYR A 52 -10.74 3.90 -22.41
C TYR A 52 -10.28 3.31 -23.73
N PRO A 53 -10.75 3.80 -24.89
CA PRO A 53 -10.06 3.51 -26.15
C PRO A 53 -8.59 3.91 -25.97
N HIS A 54 -7.68 2.94 -26.06
CA HIS A 54 -6.24 3.15 -25.90
C HIS A 54 -5.54 2.54 -27.11
N GLY A 55 -4.41 3.11 -27.52
CA GLY A 55 -3.71 2.66 -28.72
C GLY A 55 -4.52 2.93 -29.98
N THR A 56 -4.69 1.91 -30.82
CA THR A 56 -5.24 2.00 -32.18
C THR A 56 -6.72 2.40 -32.21
N ASP A 57 -7.50 2.07 -31.17
CA ASP A 57 -8.91 2.45 -31.06
C ASP A 57 -9.11 3.96 -30.86
N ALA A 58 -8.12 4.67 -30.34
CA ALA A 58 -8.18 6.12 -30.13
C ALA A 58 -7.80 6.92 -31.39
N THR A 59 -7.07 6.32 -32.34
CA THR A 59 -6.62 6.99 -33.57
C THR A 59 -7.55 6.75 -34.76
N HIS A 60 -8.31 5.65 -34.78
CA HIS A 60 -9.17 5.26 -35.91
C HIS A 60 -10.67 5.21 -35.58
N GLY A 61 -11.06 5.48 -34.33
CA GLY A 61 -12.46 5.57 -33.93
C GLY A 61 -13.12 6.90 -34.30
N ASP A 62 -14.45 6.95 -34.20
CA ASP A 62 -15.22 8.19 -34.39
C ASP A 62 -14.81 9.26 -33.34
N PRO A 63 -14.32 10.44 -33.78
CA PRO A 63 -13.87 11.50 -32.87
C PRO A 63 -14.91 11.95 -31.85
N GLU A 64 -16.19 12.05 -32.23
CA GLU A 64 -17.24 12.53 -31.33
C GLU A 64 -17.56 11.47 -30.26
N MET A 65 -17.58 10.19 -30.64
CA MET A 65 -17.72 9.08 -29.70
C MET A 65 -16.55 9.02 -28.70
N ILE A 66 -15.31 9.20 -29.17
CA ILE A 66 -14.12 9.21 -28.30
C ILE A 66 -14.18 10.39 -27.32
N LYS A 67 -14.61 11.57 -27.78
CA LYS A 67 -14.78 12.76 -26.96
C LYS A 67 -15.81 12.53 -25.85
N ALA A 68 -16.96 11.93 -26.18
CA ALA A 68 -18.00 11.59 -25.22
C ALA A 68 -17.50 10.61 -24.14
N LEU A 69 -16.80 9.54 -24.55
CA LEU A 69 -16.20 8.57 -23.62
C LEU A 69 -15.16 9.21 -22.70
N ARG A 70 -14.33 10.11 -23.23
CA ARG A 70 -13.33 10.85 -22.46
C ARG A 70 -13.99 11.75 -21.42
N ASP A 71 -15.04 12.47 -21.79
CA ASP A 71 -15.71 13.44 -20.93
C ASP A 71 -16.53 12.73 -19.83
N GLN A 72 -17.22 11.63 -20.18
CA GLN A 72 -17.84 10.73 -19.20
C GLN A 72 -16.80 10.23 -18.18
N GLY A 73 -15.68 9.76 -18.69
CA GLY A 73 -14.61 9.26 -17.87
C GLY A 73 -13.93 10.32 -16.97
N ARG A 74 -13.83 11.56 -17.45
CA ARG A 74 -13.40 12.70 -16.65
C ARG A 74 -14.36 12.92 -15.47
N ALA A 75 -15.67 12.88 -15.71
CA ALA A 75 -16.69 13.03 -14.68
C ALA A 75 -16.58 11.92 -13.62
N GLU A 76 -16.43 10.66 -14.05
CA GLU A 76 -16.23 9.51 -13.15
C GLU A 76 -15.00 9.68 -12.25
N ARG A 77 -13.86 10.13 -12.80
CA ARG A 77 -12.65 10.41 -12.00
C ARG A 77 -12.84 11.52 -10.98
N ILE A 78 -13.60 12.56 -11.35
CA ILE A 78 -13.92 13.67 -10.44
C ILE A 78 -14.76 13.14 -9.28
N GLU A 79 -15.79 12.35 -9.57
CA GLU A 79 -16.67 11.76 -8.56
C GLU A 79 -15.92 10.78 -7.65
N ALA A 80 -15.10 9.88 -8.21
CA ALA A 80 -14.28 8.96 -7.42
C ALA A 80 -13.32 9.70 -6.47
N ARG A 81 -12.71 10.80 -6.92
CA ARG A 81 -11.86 11.65 -6.06
C ARG A 81 -12.68 12.33 -4.96
N ARG A 82 -13.90 12.80 -5.27
CA ARG A 82 -14.83 13.37 -4.29
C ARG A 82 -15.20 12.35 -3.22
N VAL A 83 -15.66 11.16 -3.61
CA VAL A 83 -16.02 10.08 -2.68
C VAL A 83 -14.86 9.74 -1.75
N ARG A 84 -13.64 9.63 -2.28
CA ARG A 84 -12.43 9.39 -1.45
C ARG A 84 -12.13 10.53 -0.49
N ARG A 85 -12.37 11.81 -0.85
CA ARG A 85 -12.21 12.93 0.08
C ARG A 85 -13.25 12.87 1.20
N VAL A 86 -14.51 12.62 0.86
CA VAL A 86 -15.60 12.51 1.83
C VAL A 86 -15.33 11.39 2.83
N ALA A 87 -14.99 10.19 2.34
CA ALA A 87 -14.67 9.04 3.17
C ALA A 87 -13.49 9.33 4.12
N ARG A 88 -12.39 9.91 3.62
CA ARG A 88 -11.22 10.26 4.44
C ARG A 88 -11.54 11.29 5.52
N ARG A 89 -12.38 12.29 5.23
CA ARG A 89 -12.79 13.31 6.22
C ARG A 89 -13.73 12.73 7.27
N ALA A 90 -14.67 11.88 6.84
CA ALA A 90 -15.60 11.20 7.75
C ALA A 90 -14.84 10.31 8.75
N GLN A 91 -13.87 9.51 8.27
CA GLN A 91 -13.01 8.70 9.13
C GLN A 91 -12.20 9.52 10.16
N ARG A 92 -11.90 10.78 9.85
CA ARG A 92 -11.16 11.69 10.74
C ARG A 92 -12.07 12.56 11.61
N GLY A 93 -13.39 12.41 11.53
CA GLY A 93 -14.35 13.27 12.24
C GLY A 93 -14.32 14.75 11.81
N GLN A 94 -13.81 15.04 10.61
CA GLN A 94 -13.68 16.41 10.10
C GLN A 94 -14.92 16.85 9.34
N ALA A 95 -15.24 18.15 9.41
CA ALA A 95 -16.32 18.74 8.64
C ALA A 95 -16.10 18.57 7.12
N GLN A 96 -17.19 18.25 6.41
CA GLN A 96 -17.19 18.07 4.97
C GLN A 96 -17.21 19.42 4.24
N ASN A 97 -16.63 19.48 3.06
CA ASN A 97 -16.71 20.68 2.22
C ASN A 97 -18.10 20.73 1.54
N MET A 98 -18.75 21.88 1.49
CA MET A 98 -20.07 22.06 0.85
C MET A 98 -20.08 21.63 -0.62
N ARG A 99 -18.99 21.86 -1.37
CA ARG A 99 -18.83 21.36 -2.75
C ARG A 99 -18.83 19.84 -2.82
N ASP A 100 -18.20 19.20 -1.86
CA ASP A 100 -18.19 17.74 -1.76
C ASP A 100 -19.55 17.19 -1.28
N LEU A 101 -20.48 18.03 -0.83
CA LEU A 101 -21.85 17.66 -0.49
C LEU A 101 -22.87 18.01 -1.59
N ARG A 102 -22.44 18.58 -2.74
CA ARG A 102 -23.33 19.08 -3.82
C ARG A 102 -24.34 20.12 -3.33
N LEU A 103 -23.94 20.94 -2.36
CA LEU A 103 -24.76 22.04 -1.85
C LEU A 103 -24.55 23.34 -2.65
N PHE A 104 -23.74 23.30 -3.72
CA PHE A 104 -23.47 24.35 -4.70
C PHE A 104 -23.12 23.74 -6.06
#